data_AF-A0A7R9QKR2-F1
#
_entry.id   AF-A0A7R9QKR2-F1
#
_cell.length_a   1.000
_cell.length_b   1.000
_cell.length_c   1.000
_cell.angle_alpha   90.00
_cell.angle_beta   90.00
_cell.angle_gamma   90.00
#
_symmetry.space_group_name_H-M   'P 1'
#
loop_
_entity.id
_entity.type
_entity.pdbx_description
1 polymer ?
#
loop_
_entity_poly.entity_id
_entity_poly.type
_entity_poly.pdbx_seq_one_letter_code
_entity_poly.pdbx_strand_id
1 'polypeptide(L)'
;MPHEDGPLFYPCVATINTGSHTLLDFYHKSVATTVDGDDSSPQRKPIFSLLLEPRSLVVSQSDAYESYLHGIQEVTSDIISERIANLNLCDSHAMGEQLERTTRLSFTIRYVPKVIKNLTFFK
;
A
#
# COMPACT_ATOMS: atom_id res chain seq x y z
N MET A 1 -3.06 -8.70 -3.32
CA MET A 1 -4.15 -8.08 -4.13
C MET A 1 -4.28 -6.58 -3.81
N PRO A 2 -4.35 -5.69 -4.82
CA PRO A 2 -4.53 -4.25 -4.62
C PRO A 2 -5.89 -3.91 -3.98
N HIS A 3 -5.91 -3.06 -2.95
CA HIS A 3 -7.11 -2.66 -2.22
C HIS A 3 -6.96 -1.25 -1.61
N GLU A 4 -8.00 -0.78 -0.93
CA GLU A 4 -8.00 0.45 -0.12
C GLU A 4 -8.47 0.13 1.31
N ASP A 5 -8.17 1.03 2.26
CA ASP A 5 -8.59 0.88 3.65
C ASP A 5 -10.10 1.14 3.87
N GLY A 6 -10.75 1.84 2.94
CA GLY A 6 -12.17 2.14 2.97
C GLY A 6 -12.53 3.44 3.72
N PRO A 7 -13.76 3.95 3.56
CA PRO A 7 -14.14 5.30 3.98
C PRO A 7 -14.45 5.45 5.47
N LEU A 8 -14.34 4.38 6.27
CA LEU A 8 -14.71 4.40 7.68
C LEU A 8 -13.67 5.12 8.57
N PHE A 9 -12.42 5.12 8.14
CA PHE A 9 -11.31 5.67 8.90
C PHE A 9 -11.06 7.14 8.55
N TYR A 10 -10.52 7.89 9.49
CA TYR A 10 -9.88 9.17 9.16
C TYR A 10 -8.79 8.93 8.09
N PRO A 11 -8.61 9.81 7.08
CA PRO A 11 -7.77 9.58 5.90
C PRO A 11 -6.26 9.70 6.20
N CYS A 12 -5.81 8.96 7.21
CA CYS A 12 -4.44 8.83 7.65
C CYS A 12 -4.27 7.44 8.29
N VAL A 13 -3.39 6.62 7.71
CA VAL A 13 -3.09 5.28 8.18
C VAL A 13 -1.60 5.14 8.41
N ALA A 14 -1.24 4.67 9.60
CA ALA A 14 0.13 4.40 9.98
C ALA A 14 0.39 2.90 9.96
N THR A 15 1.48 2.46 9.34
CA THR A 15 1.91 1.06 9.35
C THR A 15 3.34 0.95 9.82
N ILE A 16 3.55 0.21 10.90
CA ILE A 16 4.89 -0.15 11.43
C ILE A 16 5.29 -1.49 10.80
N ASN A 17 6.51 -1.55 10.25
CA ASN A 17 7.05 -2.73 9.57
C ASN A 17 8.15 -3.37 10.43
N THR A 18 8.08 -4.69 10.67
CA THR A 18 9.11 -5.42 11.43
C THR A 18 9.43 -6.78 10.80
N GLY A 19 10.60 -7.34 11.14
CA GLY A 19 11.06 -8.61 10.57
C GLY A 19 11.74 -8.40 9.22
N SER A 20 11.07 -8.78 8.13
CA SER A 20 11.57 -8.65 6.76
C SER A 20 11.09 -7.38 6.05
N HIS A 21 11.70 -7.10 4.88
CA HIS A 21 11.27 -6.05 3.97
C HIS A 21 10.05 -6.47 3.14
N THR A 22 9.43 -5.52 2.44
CA THR A 22 8.51 -5.80 1.34
C THR A 22 8.39 -4.58 0.42
N LEU A 23 7.91 -4.79 -0.81
CA LEU A 23 7.44 -3.70 -1.67
C LEU A 23 5.93 -3.51 -1.49
N LEU A 24 5.54 -2.29 -1.10
CA LEU A 24 4.16 -1.84 -1.13
C LEU A 24 3.89 -1.12 -2.43
N ASP A 25 3.11 -1.76 -3.29
CA ASP A 25 2.79 -1.30 -4.63
C ASP A 25 1.57 -0.38 -4.63
N PHE A 26 1.63 0.71 -5.38
CA PHE A 26 0.54 1.67 -5.54
C PHE A 26 0.00 1.67 -6.99
N TYR A 27 -1.33 1.69 -7.13
CA TYR A 27 -2.06 1.60 -8.39
C TYR A 27 -3.15 2.67 -8.45
N HIS A 28 -3.45 3.21 -9.62
CA HIS A 28 -4.60 4.10 -9.78
C HIS A 28 -5.90 3.34 -9.53
N LYS A 29 -6.86 4.00 -8.87
CA LYS A 29 -8.22 3.46 -8.72
C LYS A 29 -8.90 3.28 -10.09
N SER A 30 -8.66 4.19 -11.04
CA SER A 30 -9.21 4.18 -12.38
C SER A 30 -8.42 3.31 -13.37
N VAL A 31 -8.71 2.00 -13.41
CA VAL A 31 -8.55 1.19 -14.62
C VAL A 31 -9.78 0.29 -14.75
N ALA A 32 -10.90 0.91 -15.09
CA ALA A 32 -12.14 0.24 -15.47
C ALA A 32 -12.53 0.71 -16.87
N THR A 33 -11.81 0.23 -17.89
CA THR A 33 -12.16 0.25 -19.32
C THR A 33 -11.00 -0.47 -20.03
N THR A 34 -11.14 -1.56 -20.79
CA THR A 34 -12.20 -2.03 -21.71
C THR A 34 -12.04 -3.54 -21.99
N VAL A 35 -13.18 -4.24 -22.17
CA VAL A 35 -13.48 -5.44 -23.02
C VAL A 35 -12.32 -6.37 -23.45
N ASP A 36 -12.34 -7.69 -23.28
CA ASP A 36 -13.33 -8.70 -23.68
C ASP A 36 -13.01 -10.04 -23.00
N GLY A 37 -13.94 -10.99 -23.02
CA GLY A 37 -13.84 -12.31 -22.39
C GLY A 37 -12.63 -13.18 -22.79
N ASP A 38 -11.56 -13.04 -22.02
CA ASP A 38 -10.50 -14.02 -21.86
C ASP A 38 -10.08 -14.04 -20.38
N ASP A 39 -9.83 -15.23 -19.83
CA ASP A 39 -9.52 -15.50 -18.41
C ASP A 39 -8.09 -15.03 -18.01
N SER A 40 -7.63 -13.96 -18.66
CA SER A 40 -6.30 -13.38 -18.52
C SER A 40 -6.42 -11.89 -18.21
N SER A 41 -7.05 -11.56 -17.07
CA SER A 41 -7.16 -10.16 -16.61
C SER A 41 -5.78 -9.48 -16.70
N PRO A 42 -5.63 -8.35 -17.41
CA PRO A 42 -4.34 -7.69 -17.52
C PRO A 42 -3.87 -7.33 -16.11
N GLN A 43 -2.77 -7.95 -15.67
CA GLN A 43 -2.17 -7.66 -14.36
C GLN A 43 -1.90 -6.15 -14.30
N ARG A 44 -2.68 -5.43 -13.48
CA ARG A 44 -2.46 -4.00 -13.25
C ARG A 44 -1.01 -3.84 -12.82
N LYS A 45 -0.23 -3.04 -13.56
CA LYS A 45 1.14 -2.71 -13.19
C LYS A 45 1.13 -1.61 -12.13
N PRO A 46 1.97 -1.69 -11.10
CA PRO A 46 2.11 -0.60 -10.14
C PRO A 46 2.70 0.63 -10.81
N ILE A 47 2.24 1.80 -10.37
CA ILE A 47 2.74 3.10 -10.83
C ILE A 47 4.08 3.39 -10.16
N PHE A 48 4.12 3.14 -8.86
CA PHE A 48 5.32 3.17 -8.04
C PHE A 48 5.17 2.17 -6.89
N SER A 49 6.28 1.91 -6.23
CA SER A 49 6.34 1.07 -5.03
C SER A 49 7.06 1.82 -3.92
N LEU A 50 6.78 1.46 -2.68
CA LEU A 50 7.61 1.85 -1.53
C LEU A 50 8.34 0.63 -1.00
N LEU A 51 9.65 0.75 -0.80
CA LEU A 51 10.43 -0.23 -0.06
C LEU A 51 10.19 -0.03 1.43
N LEU A 52 9.61 -1.03 2.07
CA LEU A 52 9.29 -1.03 3.48
C LEU A 52 10.34 -1.82 4.26
N GLU A 53 11.42 -1.16 4.69
CA GLU A 53 12.46 -1.77 5.53
C GLU A 53 11.94 -2.14 6.93
N PRO A 54 12.52 -3.13 7.61
CA PRO A 54 12.19 -3.41 9.01
C PRO A 54 12.60 -2.26 9.92
N ARG A 55 11.77 -1.99 10.94
CA ARG A 55 11.84 -0.84 11.86
C ARG A 55 11.50 0.49 11.19
N SER A 56 10.73 0.46 10.11
CA SER A 56 10.17 1.66 9.48
C SER A 56 8.73 1.91 9.91
N LEU A 57 8.34 3.19 9.85
CA LEU A 57 6.97 3.66 9.94
C LEU A 57 6.60 4.30 8.61
N VAL A 58 5.52 3.85 7.99
CA VAL A 58 4.93 4.52 6.83
C VAL A 58 3.59 5.10 7.20
N VAL A 59 3.40 6.38 6.85
CA VAL A 59 2.16 7.11 7.04
C VAL A 59 1.56 7.42 5.67
N SER A 60 0.43 6.80 5.36
CA SER A 60 -0.34 7.06 4.14
C SER A 60 -1.47 8.03 4.45
N GLN A 61 -1.52 9.16 3.73
CA GLN A 61 -2.52 10.22 3.90
C GLN A 61 -2.75 10.94 2.57
N SER A 62 -3.81 11.76 2.50
CA SER A 62 -4.15 12.53 1.29
C SER A 62 -4.26 11.61 0.06
N ASP A 63 -3.63 11.95 -1.07
CA ASP A 63 -3.73 11.16 -2.32
C ASP A 63 -3.34 9.69 -2.15
N ALA A 64 -2.33 9.38 -1.33
CA ALA A 64 -1.89 8.00 -1.09
C ALA A 64 -3.01 7.14 -0.47
N TYR A 65 -3.95 7.76 0.26
CA TYR A 65 -5.12 7.13 0.84
C TYR A 65 -6.36 7.21 -0.08
N GLU A 66 -6.59 8.38 -0.68
CA GLU A 66 -7.83 8.70 -1.38
C GLU A 66 -7.84 8.29 -2.86
N SER A 67 -6.67 8.26 -3.51
CA SER A 67 -6.57 8.19 -4.98
C SER A 67 -5.89 6.91 -5.48
N TYR A 68 -5.23 6.16 -4.59
CA TYR A 68 -4.52 4.93 -4.94
C TYR A 68 -5.11 3.70 -4.25
N LEU A 69 -5.02 2.56 -4.95
CA LEU A 69 -5.04 1.24 -4.33
C LEU A 69 -3.62 0.87 -3.94
N HIS A 70 -3.45 0.10 -2.87
CA HIS A 70 -2.17 -0.43 -2.46
C HIS A 70 -2.20 -1.95 -2.32
N GLY A 71 -1.07 -2.61 -2.51
CA GLY A 71 -0.98 -4.05 -2.38
C GLY A 71 0.44 -4.54 -2.20
N ILE A 72 0.58 -5.77 -1.70
CA ILE A 72 1.83 -6.51 -1.68
C ILE A 72 1.66 -7.67 -2.65
N GLN A 73 2.61 -7.85 -3.56
CA GLN A 73 2.64 -9.00 -4.47
C GLN A 73 3.03 -10.28 -3.71
N GLU A 74 2.42 -11.40 -4.09
CA GLU A 74 2.69 -12.73 -3.52
C GLU A 74 3.93 -13.34 -4.16
N VAL A 75 5.09 -12.77 -3.84
CA VAL A 75 6.42 -13.20 -4.30
C VAL A 75 7.32 -13.50 -3.11
N THR A 76 8.35 -14.32 -3.32
CA THR A 76 9.35 -14.67 -2.31
C THR A 76 10.56 -13.74 -2.31
N SER A 77 10.77 -12.99 -3.38
CA SER A 77 11.87 -12.02 -3.48
C SER A 77 11.44 -10.77 -4.24
N ASP A 78 12.11 -9.65 -3.95
CA ASP A 78 11.92 -8.36 -4.60
C ASP A 78 13.20 -7.95 -5.34
N ILE A 79 13.05 -7.25 -6.46
CA ILE A 79 14.17 -6.64 -7.19
C ILE A 79 14.10 -5.13 -7.00
N ILE A 80 15.18 -4.53 -6.51
CA ILE A 80 15.31 -3.09 -6.35
C ILE A 80 15.34 -2.44 -7.73
N SER A 81 14.38 -1.57 -8.00
CA SER A 81 14.20 -0.94 -9.31
C SER A 81 13.84 0.54 -9.18
N GLU A 82 13.87 1.23 -10.31
CA GLU A 82 13.61 2.68 -10.43
C GLU A 82 12.17 3.08 -10.07
N ARG A 83 11.26 2.10 -9.95
CA ARG A 83 9.87 2.31 -9.51
C ARG A 83 9.74 2.51 -8.00
N ILE A 84 10.80 2.23 -7.23
CA ILE A 84 10.79 2.40 -5.78
C ILE A 84 10.99 3.88 -5.45
N ALA A 85 9.90 4.55 -5.10
CA ALA A 85 9.86 6.01 -4.97
C ALA A 85 10.70 6.55 -3.80
N ASN A 86 10.90 5.73 -2.75
CA ASN A 86 11.66 6.11 -1.56
C ASN A 86 13.07 5.51 -1.51
N LEU A 87 13.60 4.98 -2.62
CA LEU A 87 14.90 4.31 -2.62
C LEU A 87 16.04 5.24 -2.15
N ASN A 88 15.93 6.53 -2.45
CA ASN A 88 16.88 7.55 -2.00
C ASN A 88 16.89 7.78 -0.47
N LEU A 89 15.95 7.19 0.27
CA LEU A 89 15.88 7.21 1.72
C LEU A 89 16.35 5.88 2.34
N CYS A 90 16.67 4.88 1.52
CA CYS A 90 17.10 3.55 1.92
C CYS A 90 18.59 3.38 1.57
N ASP A 91 19.48 3.64 2.51
CA ASP A 91 20.94 3.58 2.29
C ASP A 91 21.48 2.14 2.16
N SER A 92 20.67 1.14 2.52
CA SER A 92 21.09 -0.26 2.63
C SER A 92 21.08 -1.03 1.30
N HIS A 93 20.56 -0.44 0.22
CA HIS A 93 20.18 -1.20 -0.97
C HIS A 93 20.62 -0.56 -2.29
N ALA A 94 21.02 -1.39 -3.23
CA ALA A 94 21.49 -0.96 -4.56
C ALA A 94 20.49 -1.29 -5.67
N MET A 95 20.47 -0.46 -6.72
CA MET A 95 19.68 -0.73 -7.92
C MET A 95 20.04 -2.10 -8.54
N GLY A 96 19.02 -2.90 -8.83
CA GLY A 96 19.16 -4.26 -9.37
C GLY A 96 19.44 -5.34 -8.31
N GLU A 97 19.61 -4.98 -7.05
CA GLU A 97 19.74 -5.94 -5.95
C GLU A 97 18.47 -6.78 -5.81
N GLN A 98 18.64 -8.09 -5.62
CA GLN A 98 17.56 -9.01 -5.29
C GLN A 98 17.55 -9.26 -3.78
N LEU A 99 16.39 -9.02 -3.17
CA LEU A 99 16.19 -9.20 -1.73
C LEU A 99 15.22 -10.36 -1.49
N GLU A 100 15.64 -11.36 -0.71
CA GLU A 100 14.79 -12.48 -0.31
C GLU A 100 13.89 -12.09 0.86
N ARG A 101 12.59 -12.35 0.74
CA ARG A 101 11.62 -12.11 1.80
C ARG A 101 11.67 -13.22 2.83
N THR A 102 11.51 -12.83 4.08
CA THR A 102 11.34 -13.73 5.23
C THR A 102 10.09 -13.30 5.99
N THR A 103 9.85 -13.88 7.17
CA THR A 103 8.69 -13.51 7.99
C THR A 103 8.70 -12.02 8.34
N ARG A 104 7.66 -11.32 7.92
CA ARG A 104 7.39 -9.91 8.21
C ARG A 104 6.11 -9.79 9.03
N LEU A 105 6.11 -8.90 10.01
CA LEU A 105 4.92 -8.48 10.72
C LEU A 105 4.67 -6.99 10.43
N SER A 106 3.41 -6.63 10.25
CA SER A 106 3.00 -5.23 10.12
C SER A 106 1.89 -4.90 11.08
N PHE A 107 2.03 -3.77 11.76
CA PHE A 107 1.03 -3.24 12.67
C PHE A 107 0.41 -2.00 12.04
N THR A 108 -0.85 -2.12 11.60
CA THR A 108 -1.58 -1.02 10.97
C THR A 108 -2.49 -0.36 12.00
N ILE A 109 -2.29 0.95 12.19
CA ILE A 109 -3.01 1.79 13.13
C ILE A 109 -3.89 2.73 12.32
N ARG A 110 -5.20 2.72 12.63
CA ARG A 110 -6.20 3.57 11.99
C ARG A 110 -7.03 4.28 13.06
N TYR A 111 -7.40 5.52 12.79
CA TYR A 111 -8.32 6.26 13.65
C TYR A 111 -9.75 6.14 13.13
N VAL A 112 -10.67 5.65 13.97
CA VAL A 112 -12.11 5.63 13.70
C VAL A 112 -12.76 6.78 14.47
N PRO A 113 -13.22 7.85 13.79
CA PRO A 113 -13.94 8.92 14.45
C PRO A 113 -15.23 8.40 15.10
N LYS A 114 -15.52 8.83 16.34
CA LYS A 114 -16.84 8.59 16.95
C LYS A 114 -17.88 9.40 16.18
N VAL A 115 -18.64 8.74 15.32
CA VAL A 115 -19.79 9.34 14.63
C VAL A 115 -21.08 8.79 15.22
N ILE A 116 -21.80 9.59 16.02
CA ILE A 116 -23.23 9.35 16.23
C ILE A 116 -23.96 9.95 15.03
N LYS A 117 -24.25 9.13 14.03
CA LYS A 117 -25.15 9.54 12.95
C LYS A 117 -26.58 9.45 13.51
N ASN A 118 -27.31 10.58 13.50
CA ASN A 118 -28.72 10.74 13.87
C ASN A 118 -29.07 10.88 15.36
N LEU A 119 -28.38 11.73 16.13
CA LEU A 119 -28.91 12.21 17.40
C LEU A 119 -29.91 13.38 17.16
N THR A 120 -31.01 13.12 16.46
CA THR A 120 -32.16 14.03 16.47
C THR A 120 -32.89 13.84 17.80
N PHE A 121 -32.59 14.70 18.78
CA PHE A 121 -33.49 14.91 19.91
C PHE A 121 -34.77 15.54 19.35
N PHE A 122 -35.84 14.75 19.27
CA PHE A 122 -37.18 15.28 19.03
C PHE A 122 -37.50 16.30 20.12
N LYS A 123 -37.85 17.52 19.69
CA LYS A 123 -38.25 18.63 20.53
C LYS A 123 -39.71 18.95 20.25
#